data_AF-A0A6A1V6T3-F1
#
_entry.id   AF-A0A6A1V6T3-F1
#
_cell.length_a   1.000
_cell.length_b   1.000
_cell.length_c   1.000
_cell.angle_alpha   90.00
_cell.angle_beta   90.00
_cell.angle_gamma   90.00
#
_symmetry.space_group_name_H-M   'P 1'
#
loop_
_entity.id
_entity.type
_entity.pdbx_description
1 polymer ?
#
loop_
_entity_poly.entity_id
_entity_poly.type
_entity_poly.pdbx_seq_one_letter_code
_entity_poly.pdbx_strand_id
1 'polypeptide(L)'
;MAANTYAFAGKTMAGAMTYILINKVKNNAGITYGDLLDKMHDVIDQTNDKRCLNLKLLQKGFCHRRIQDPLLTGSEEFDVHSKKFGL
;
A
#
# COMPACT_ATOMS: atom_id res chain seq x y z
N MET A 1 9.16 10.96 -8.88
CA MET A 1 9.05 11.90 -7.75
C MET A 1 7.98 11.39 -6.79
N ALA A 2 8.33 11.03 -5.54
CA ALA A 2 7.37 10.55 -4.56
C ALA A 2 6.49 11.71 -4.07
N ALA A 3 5.20 11.68 -4.41
CA ALA A 3 4.27 12.75 -4.11
C ALA A 3 3.81 12.70 -2.63
N ASN A 4 4.40 13.56 -1.80
CA ASN A 4 3.94 14.00 -0.47
C ASN A 4 3.55 12.90 0.54
N THR A 5 4.52 12.52 1.36
CA THR A 5 4.45 11.62 2.52
C THR A 5 3.78 12.20 3.78
N TYR A 6 3.21 13.41 3.74
CA TYR A 6 2.71 14.09 4.94
C TYR A 6 1.53 13.38 5.63
N ALA A 7 0.70 12.64 4.87
CA ALA A 7 -0.43 11.90 5.43
C ALA A 7 -0.03 10.65 6.26
N PHE A 8 1.22 10.19 6.14
CA PHE A 8 1.74 9.01 6.83
C PHE A 8 2.99 9.32 7.69
N ALA A 9 3.42 10.59 7.74
CA ALA A 9 4.68 11.01 8.37
C ALA A 9 4.55 11.27 9.87
N GLY A 10 4.40 10.21 10.66
CA GLY A 10 4.64 10.23 12.11
C GLY A 10 6.03 9.67 12.44
N LYS A 11 6.96 10.54 12.85
CA LYS A 11 8.29 10.31 13.49
C LYS A 11 9.33 9.41 12.80
N THR A 12 8.98 8.59 11.80
CA THR A 12 9.93 7.80 11.02
C THR A 12 9.51 7.84 9.55
N MET A 13 10.37 8.34 8.67
CA MET A 13 10.03 8.65 7.27
C MET A 13 9.97 7.38 6.40
N ALA A 14 9.10 6.43 6.74
CA ALA A 14 8.76 5.32 5.86
C ALA A 14 7.85 5.82 4.73
N GLY A 15 8.11 5.40 3.49
CA GLY A 15 7.16 5.64 2.40
C GLY A 15 5.81 4.95 2.70
N ALA A 16 4.71 5.45 2.13
CA ALA A 16 3.37 4.90 2.36
C ALA A 16 3.31 3.37 2.17
N MET A 17 3.99 2.87 1.13
CA MET A 17 4.13 1.45 0.82
C MET A 17 4.82 0.65 1.93
N THR A 18 5.96 1.14 2.43
CA THR A 18 6.68 0.51 3.53
C THR A 18 5.87 0.51 4.81
N TYR A 19 5.15 1.60 5.10
CA TYR A 19 4.26 1.68 6.24
C TYR A 19 3.14 0.64 6.16
N ILE A 20 2.45 0.55 5.01
CA ILE A 20 1.36 -0.43 4.81
C ILE A 20 1.90 -1.85 4.95
N LEU A 21 3.04 -2.17 4.32
CA LEU A 21 3.69 -3.48 4.43
C LEU A 21 3.93 -3.86 5.91
N ILE A 22 4.65 -3.01 6.66
CA ILE A 22 4.96 -3.26 8.07
C ILE A 22 3.68 -3.41 8.89
N ASN A 23 2.70 -2.54 8.67
CA ASN A 23 1.44 -2.58 9.39
C ASN A 23 0.67 -3.89 9.10
N LYS A 24 0.61 -4.35 7.85
CA LYS A 24 -0.12 -5.59 7.51
C LYS A 24 0.57 -6.81 8.06
N VAL A 25 1.89 -6.92 7.92
CA VAL A 25 2.64 -8.08 8.44
C VAL A 25 2.57 -8.17 9.96
N LYS A 26 2.71 -7.05 10.68
CA LYS A 26 2.60 -7.04 12.16
C LYS A 26 1.22 -7.43 12.69
N ASN A 27 0.15 -7.13 11.95
CA ASN A 27 -1.23 -7.35 12.40
C ASN A 27 -1.88 -8.63 11.85
N ASN A 28 -1.20 -9.39 10.98
CA ASN A 28 -1.75 -10.60 10.37
C ASN A 28 -0.73 -11.75 10.51
N ALA A 29 -0.81 -12.47 11.64
CA ALA A 29 0.07 -13.60 11.88
C ALA A 29 -0.12 -14.69 10.81
N GLY A 30 0.98 -15.14 10.20
CA GLY A 30 0.95 -16.18 9.17
C GLY A 30 0.33 -15.75 7.84
N ILE A 31 0.24 -14.45 7.58
CA ILE A 31 -0.21 -13.91 6.29
C ILE A 31 0.59 -14.51 5.13
N THR A 32 -0.10 -14.85 4.04
CA THR A 32 0.56 -15.35 2.83
C THR A 32 1.04 -14.20 1.94
N TYR A 33 1.89 -14.47 0.95
CA TYR A 33 2.30 -13.44 -0.01
C TYR A 33 1.12 -12.88 -0.81
N GLY A 34 0.17 -13.74 -1.20
CA GLY A 34 -1.06 -13.36 -1.90
C GLY A 34 -1.93 -12.47 -1.02
N ASP A 35 -2.25 -12.92 0.21
CA ASP A 35 -3.07 -12.16 1.15
C ASP A 35 -2.45 -10.79 1.49
N LEU A 36 -1.12 -10.73 1.56
CA LEU A 36 -0.40 -9.50 1.82
C LEU A 36 -0.55 -8.50 0.67
N LEU A 37 -0.36 -8.96 -0.57
CA LEU A 37 -0.49 -8.13 -1.76
C LEU A 37 -1.92 -7.59 -1.92
N ASP A 38 -2.92 -8.45 -1.75
CA ASP A 38 -4.34 -8.06 -1.82
C ASP A 38 -4.68 -7.00 -0.77
N LYS A 39 -4.28 -7.20 0.48
CA LYS A 39 -4.49 -6.22 1.55
C LYS A 39 -3.74 -4.91 1.33
N MET A 40 -2.62 -4.93 0.61
CA MET A 40 -1.91 -3.72 0.22
C MET A 40 -2.69 -2.97 -0.86
N HIS A 41 -3.20 -3.67 -1.89
CA HIS A 41 -4.05 -3.08 -2.93
C HIS A 41 -5.31 -2.45 -2.33
N ASP A 42 -6.02 -3.15 -1.45
CA ASP A 42 -7.21 -2.64 -0.76
C ASP A 42 -6.98 -1.30 -0.07
N VAL A 43 -5.83 -1.14 0.59
CA VAL A 43 -5.50 0.12 1.29
C VAL A 43 -5.16 1.23 0.30
N ILE A 44 -4.46 0.92 -0.78
CA ILE A 44 -4.12 1.89 -1.83
C ILE A 44 -5.37 2.37 -2.56
N ASP A 45 -6.26 1.47 -2.94
CA ASP A 45 -7.51 1.80 -3.63
C ASP A 45 -8.40 2.66 -2.74
N GLN A 46 -8.62 2.26 -1.48
CA GLN A 46 -9.37 3.08 -0.53
C GLN A 46 -8.75 4.46 -0.32
N THR A 47 -7.41 4.56 -0.31
CA THR A 47 -6.72 5.83 -0.11
C THR A 47 -6.82 6.71 -1.36
N ASN A 48 -6.64 6.12 -2.55
CA ASN A 48 -6.77 6.81 -3.84
C ASN A 48 -8.21 7.30 -4.05
N ASP A 49 -9.21 6.48 -3.72
CA ASP A 49 -10.63 6.84 -3.82
C ASP A 49 -11.01 7.97 -2.87
N LYS A 50 -10.64 7.86 -1.58
CA LYS A 50 -10.89 8.93 -0.59
C LYS A 50 -10.21 10.23 -1.00
N ARG A 51 -8.98 10.16 -1.50
CA ARG A 51 -8.25 11.34 -2.00
C ARG A 51 -8.96 11.96 -3.20
N CYS A 52 -9.45 11.15 -4.14
CA CYS A 52 -10.21 11.65 -5.27
C CYS A 52 -11.54 12.27 -4.85
N LEU A 53 -12.29 11.68 -3.92
CA LEU A 53 -13.56 12.21 -3.44
C LEU A 53 -13.40 13.57 -2.73
N ASN A 54 -12.40 13.70 -1.87
CA ASN A 54 -12.10 14.96 -1.17
C ASN A 54 -11.62 16.07 -2.12
N LEU A 55 -10.97 15.71 -3.23
CA LEU A 55 -10.45 16.66 -4.22
C LEU A 55 -11.43 16.91 -5.39
N LYS A 56 -12.50 16.11 -5.55
CA LYS A 56 -13.59 16.39 -6.50
C LYS A 56 -14.30 17.70 -6.18
N LEU A 57 -14.31 18.14 -4.91
CA LEU A 57 -14.76 19.49 -4.51
C LEU A 57 -13.79 20.61 -4.96
N LEU A 58 -12.52 20.29 -5.23
CA LEU A 58 -11.43 21.22 -5.55
C LEU A 58 -10.71 20.79 -6.85
N GLN A 59 -11.41 20.95 -7.98
CA GLN A 59 -10.91 20.99 -9.36
C GLN A 59 -10.12 19.79 -9.96
N LYS A 60 -10.59 19.47 -11.17
CA LYS A 60 -10.21 18.61 -12.32
C LYS A 60 -8.74 18.23 -12.61
N GLY A 61 -7.74 18.50 -11.76
CA GLY A 61 -6.32 18.22 -12.05
C GLY A 61 -5.55 17.41 -10.99
N PHE A 62 -6.05 17.32 -9.75
CA PHE A 62 -5.26 16.78 -8.63
C PHE A 62 -5.41 15.26 -8.38
N CYS A 63 -6.39 14.59 -9.01
CA CYS A 63 -6.51 13.12 -8.97
C CYS A 63 -5.33 12.39 -9.64
N HIS A 64 -4.42 13.11 -10.30
CA HIS A 64 -3.24 12.53 -10.94
C HIS A 64 -2.17 12.05 -9.94
N ARG A 65 -2.22 12.48 -8.67
CA ARG A 65 -1.30 12.02 -7.61
C ARG A 65 -1.83 10.75 -6.93
N ARG A 66 -2.02 9.67 -7.68
CA ARG A 66 -2.31 8.35 -7.09
C ARG A 66 -1.06 7.79 -6.41
N ILE A 67 -1.27 7.06 -5.32
CA ILE A 67 -0.21 6.19 -4.79
C ILE A 67 0.00 5.07 -5.82
N GLN A 68 1.26 4.69 -6.03
CA GLN A 68 1.62 3.61 -6.96
C GLN A 68 1.06 2.27 -6.49
N ASP A 69 0.78 1.40 -7.44
CA ASP A 69 0.28 0.06 -7.15
C ASP A 69 1.33 -0.77 -6.41
N PRO A 70 0.92 -1.57 -5.42
CA PRO A 70 1.81 -2.46 -4.72
C PRO A 70 2.28 -3.60 -5.64
N LEU A 71 3.55 -3.98 -5.47
CA LEU A 71 4.16 -5.10 -6.19
C LEU A 71 5.09 -5.84 -5.24
N LEU A 72 4.95 -7.17 -5.21
CA LEU A 72 5.89 -8.08 -4.56
C LEU A 72 6.58 -8.90 -5.64
N THR A 73 7.88 -9.15 -5.46
CA THR A 73 8.69 -9.97 -6.36
C THR A 73 9.42 -11.04 -5.54
N GLY A 74 9.57 -12.23 -6.12
CA GLY A 74 10.31 -13.34 -5.55
C GLY A 74 11.46 -13.74 -6.47
N SER A 75 12.54 -14.27 -5.91
CA SER A 75 13.64 -14.85 -6.69
C SER A 75 13.33 -16.24 -7.24
N GLU A 76 12.31 -16.89 -6.68
CA GLU A 76 11.91 -18.26 -6.99
C GLU A 76 10.39 -18.31 -7.20
N GLU A 77 9.93 -19.31 -7.96
CA GLU A 77 8.51 -19.58 -8.14
C GLU A 77 7.97 -20.33 -6.92
N PHE A 78 6.84 -19.86 -6.40
CA PHE A 78 6.08 -20.53 -5.35
C PHE A 78 4.61 -20.10 -5.41
N ASP A 79 3.73 -20.92 -4.85
CA ASP A 79 2.33 -20.56 -4.69
C ASP A 79 2.18 -19.49 -3.59
N VAL A 80 1.79 -18.28 -4.03
CA VAL A 80 1.67 -17.10 -3.17
C VAL A 80 0.57 -17.23 -2.12
N HIS A 81 -0.42 -18.10 -2.34
CA HIS A 81 -1.54 -18.30 -1.42
C HIS A 81 -1.26 -19.40 -0.38
N SER A 82 -0.16 -20.14 -0.52
CA SER A 82 0.29 -21.11 0.49
C SER A 82 1.58 -20.68 1.21
N LYS A 83 2.45 -19.91 0.55
CA LYS A 83 3.69 -19.41 1.15
C LYS A 83 3.40 -18.28 2.14
N LYS A 84 3.73 -18.51 3.41
CA LYS A 84 3.68 -17.48 4.46
C LYS A 84 4.77 -16.45 4.25
N PHE A 85 4.42 -15.18 4.43
CA PHE A 85 5.36 -14.07 4.47
C PHE A 85 6.10 -14.08 5.83
N GLY A 86 7.42 -14.17 5.79
CA GLY A 86 8.30 -14.04 6.94
C GLY A 86 9.03 -12.71 6.92
N LEU A 87 9.25 -12.11 8.09
CA LEU A 87 10.19 -10.99 8.29
C LEU A 87 11.52 -11.53 8.82
#